data_AF-A0A7S1M7U2-F1
#
_entry.id   AF-A0A7S1M7U2-F1
#
_cell.length_a   1.000
_cell.length_b   1.000
_cell.length_c   1.000
_cell.angle_alpha   90.00
_cell.angle_beta   90.00
_cell.angle_gamma   90.00
#
_symmetry.space_group_name_H-M   'P 1'
#
loop_
_entity.id
_entity.type
_entity.pdbx_description
1 polymer ?
#
loop_
_entity_poly.entity_id
_entity_poly.type
_entity_poly.pdbx_seq_one_letter_code
_entity_poly.pdbx_strand_id
1 'polypeptide(L)'
;AAPTPMTKRLQAYDACCSKGQPRPTARGAERAISAGQLVHLHDFFQEFIRDRSMYYVVANIVKPLTAASQMSLAEYIGPSHLVWFASHFWGTEFRHVCSSIQRHAQMVGEDCASQSYWICSCSINQHRVREEVNSADYRESSFYLALRSAGCKGTCIIIDEQALPLKRSWCLFELLQTMEIEREGRRGFEGAVFCTSTGVLNSGRASVETSMALGRCLASLRLENATATVEEDKRMIDCLVDCSMGGFDAMNRSLRSRISVALKASKEKATHDFELLEQQLTA
;
A
#
# COMPACT_ATOMS: atom_id res chain seq x y z
N ALA A 1 1.79 9.21 37.74
CA ALA A 1 3.09 9.33 37.05
C ALA A 1 2.99 10.42 35.98
N ALA A 2 4.07 11.15 35.70
CA ALA A 2 4.07 12.16 34.64
C ALA A 2 3.91 11.51 33.25
N PRO A 3 3.16 12.12 32.31
CA PRO A 3 2.97 11.55 30.98
C PRO A 3 4.28 11.54 30.20
N THR A 4 4.57 10.42 29.52
CA THR A 4 5.75 10.28 28.67
C THR A 4 5.70 11.24 27.47
N PRO A 5 6.84 11.55 26.81
CA PRO A 5 6.83 12.38 25.60
C PRO A 5 5.88 11.85 24.51
N MET A 6 5.82 10.53 24.31
CA MET A 6 4.88 9.91 23.38
C MET A 6 3.43 10.15 23.80
N THR A 7 3.10 9.94 25.09
CA THR A 7 1.75 10.18 25.61
C THR A 7 1.30 11.63 25.39
N LYS A 8 2.18 12.60 25.64
CA LYS A 8 1.90 14.02 25.37
C LYS A 8 1.64 14.28 23.89
N ARG A 9 2.44 13.65 23.01
CA ARG A 9 2.26 13.78 21.55
C ARG A 9 0.94 13.18 21.09
N LEU A 10 0.55 12.01 21.60
CA LEU A 10 -0.75 11.39 21.31
C LEU A 10 -1.92 12.29 21.72
N GLN A 11 -1.88 12.86 22.93
CA GLN A 11 -2.89 13.80 23.42
C GLN A 11 -2.98 15.06 22.54
N ALA A 12 -1.84 15.59 22.10
CA ALA A 12 -1.81 16.73 21.19
C ALA A 12 -2.44 16.39 19.82
N TYR A 13 -2.16 15.19 19.29
CA TYR A 13 -2.77 14.75 18.03
C TYR A 13 -4.28 14.56 18.14
N ASP A 14 -4.76 13.92 19.21
CA ASP A 14 -6.18 13.71 19.50
C ASP A 14 -6.95 15.04 19.58
N ALA A 15 -6.36 16.05 20.24
CA ALA A 15 -6.93 17.40 20.27
C ALA A 15 -7.03 18.06 18.89
N CYS A 16 -6.10 17.78 17.97
CA CYS A 16 -6.17 18.24 16.58
C CYS A 16 -7.23 17.47 15.77
N CYS A 17 -7.32 16.16 15.96
CA CYS A 17 -8.27 15.29 15.27
C CYS A 17 -9.72 15.49 15.70
N SER A 18 -9.97 15.98 16.91
CA SER A 18 -11.32 16.27 17.43
C SER A 18 -12.14 17.26 16.58
N LYS A 19 -11.53 17.90 15.57
CA LYS A 19 -12.23 18.73 14.56
C LYS A 19 -12.85 17.91 13.41
N GLY A 20 -12.38 16.69 13.15
CA GLY A 20 -13.02 15.71 12.26
C GLY A 20 -13.63 14.62 13.13
N GLN A 21 -14.97 14.56 13.22
CA GLN A 21 -15.62 13.65 14.16
C GLN A 21 -15.30 12.18 13.82
N PRO A 22 -14.80 11.38 14.79
CA PRO A 22 -14.72 9.94 14.65
C PRO A 22 -16.06 9.38 14.15
N ARG A 23 -16.02 8.61 13.07
CA ARG A 23 -17.23 8.13 12.39
C ARG A 23 -17.09 6.63 12.16
N PRO A 24 -17.88 5.79 12.86
CA PRO A 24 -17.99 4.39 12.53
C PRO A 24 -18.45 4.22 11.08
N THR A 25 -17.80 3.35 10.33
CA THR A 25 -18.19 3.03 8.95
C THR A 25 -18.09 1.53 8.71
N ALA A 26 -18.81 1.07 7.70
CA ALA A 26 -18.73 -0.33 7.29
C ALA A 26 -17.29 -0.70 6.90
N ARG A 27 -16.88 -1.94 7.19
CA ARG A 27 -15.61 -2.47 6.69
C ARG A 27 -15.58 -2.51 5.16
N GLY A 28 -14.38 -2.52 4.58
CA GLY A 28 -14.19 -2.44 3.13
C GLY A 28 -13.90 -1.02 2.66
N ALA A 29 -14.54 -0.60 1.57
CA ALA A 29 -14.21 0.64 0.85
C ALA A 29 -14.42 1.94 1.66
N GLU A 30 -15.25 1.93 2.70
CA GLU A 30 -15.56 3.12 3.51
C GLU A 30 -14.51 3.43 4.59
N ARG A 31 -13.40 2.69 4.64
CA ARG A 31 -12.33 2.87 5.64
C ARG A 31 -11.00 3.26 5.01
N ALA A 32 -11.01 4.11 3.99
CA ALA A 32 -9.79 4.67 3.44
C ALA A 32 -9.41 5.98 4.13
N ILE A 33 -8.14 6.38 3.99
CA ILE A 33 -7.63 7.68 4.43
C ILE A 33 -7.03 8.43 3.24
N SER A 34 -7.03 9.75 3.27
CA SER A 34 -6.38 10.55 2.23
C SER A 34 -4.86 10.52 2.37
N ALA A 35 -4.14 10.76 1.27
CA ALA A 35 -2.69 10.95 1.30
C ALA A 35 -2.29 12.08 2.25
N GLY A 36 -3.07 13.17 2.29
CA GLY A 36 -2.86 14.28 3.22
C GLY A 36 -2.96 13.85 4.69
N GLN A 37 -3.95 13.01 5.03
CA GLN A 37 -4.07 12.45 6.38
C GLN A 37 -2.88 11.55 6.74
N LEU A 38 -2.42 10.72 5.81
CA LEU A 38 -1.26 9.84 6.02
C LEU A 38 0.03 10.65 6.24
N VAL A 39 0.27 11.67 5.40
CA VAL A 39 1.44 12.56 5.52
C VAL A 39 1.38 13.36 6.82
N HIS A 40 0.22 13.91 7.18
CA HIS A 40 0.06 14.62 8.44
C HIS A 40 0.37 13.72 9.65
N LEU A 41 -0.11 12.47 9.65
CA LEU A 41 0.23 11.50 10.71
C LEU A 41 1.74 11.26 10.78
N HIS A 42 2.39 11.05 9.64
CA HIS A 42 3.84 10.87 9.58
C HIS A 42 4.58 12.08 10.16
N ASP A 43 4.30 13.27 9.65
CA ASP A 43 5.03 14.49 10.00
C ASP A 43 4.82 14.87 11.46
N PHE A 44 3.62 14.64 12.00
CA PHE A 44 3.30 14.90 13.40
C PHE A 44 4.07 14.01 14.38
N PHE A 45 4.33 12.75 13.98
CA PHE A 45 5.00 11.75 14.81
C PHE A 45 6.44 11.45 14.35
N GLN A 46 6.99 12.18 13.38
CA GLN A 46 8.27 11.87 12.72
C GLN A 46 9.44 11.70 13.70
N GLU A 47 9.50 12.52 14.75
CA GLU A 47 10.56 12.47 15.78
C GLU A 47 10.61 11.11 16.52
N PHE A 48 9.45 10.45 16.61
CA PHE A 48 9.28 9.15 17.25
C PHE A 48 9.32 7.99 16.25
N ILE A 49 8.87 8.20 15.02
CA ILE A 49 8.85 7.16 14.00
C ILE A 49 10.26 6.96 13.44
N ARG A 50 10.91 8.02 12.95
CA ARG A 50 12.19 7.94 12.24
C ARG A 50 12.15 6.83 11.18
N ASP A 51 12.97 5.80 11.33
CA ASP A 51 13.12 4.69 10.36
C ASP A 51 12.36 3.44 10.79
N ARG A 52 11.43 3.58 11.75
CA ARG A 52 10.65 2.46 12.26
C ARG A 52 9.55 2.06 11.28
N SER A 53 9.23 0.78 11.29
CA SER A 53 8.26 0.19 10.36
C SER A 53 6.81 0.41 10.79
N MET A 54 5.86 -0.05 9.97
CA MET A 54 4.44 -0.01 10.31
C MET A 54 4.11 -0.75 11.62
N TYR A 55 4.88 -1.79 12.00
CA TYR A 55 4.71 -2.46 13.29
C TYR A 55 4.81 -1.50 14.47
N TYR A 56 5.79 -0.59 14.43
CA TYR A 56 5.96 0.42 15.48
C TYR A 56 4.80 1.42 15.48
N VAL A 57 4.43 1.93 14.30
CA VAL A 57 3.34 2.91 14.14
C VAL A 57 2.02 2.34 14.67
N VAL A 58 1.71 1.08 14.32
CA VAL A 58 0.48 0.44 14.81
C VAL A 58 0.51 0.26 16.33
N ALA A 59 1.60 -0.25 16.89
CA ALA A 59 1.69 -0.54 18.32
C ALA A 59 1.73 0.72 19.20
N ASN A 60 2.40 1.79 18.75
CA ASN A 60 2.71 2.96 19.59
C ASN A 60 1.92 4.21 19.23
N ILE A 61 1.23 4.23 18.09
CA ILE A 61 0.45 5.38 17.62
C ILE A 61 -0.99 4.98 17.35
N VAL A 62 -1.25 4.08 16.40
CA VAL A 62 -2.61 3.73 15.98
C VAL A 62 -3.42 3.14 17.14
N LYS A 63 -2.93 2.05 17.76
CA LYS A 63 -3.64 1.39 18.85
C LYS A 63 -3.87 2.32 20.05
N PRO A 64 -2.88 3.11 20.52
CA PRO A 64 -3.11 4.09 21.58
C PRO A 64 -4.12 5.18 21.22
N LEU A 65 -4.07 5.75 20.01
CA LEU A 65 -5.03 6.77 19.57
C LEU A 65 -6.46 6.22 19.56
N THR A 66 -6.65 5.02 19.02
CA THR A 66 -7.99 4.44 18.86
C THR A 66 -8.42 3.57 20.03
N ALA A 67 -7.67 3.55 21.14
CA ALA A 67 -7.95 2.68 22.29
C ALA A 67 -9.32 2.96 22.93
N ALA A 68 -9.68 4.23 23.09
CA ALA A 68 -10.94 4.61 23.73
C ALA A 68 -12.16 4.27 22.88
N SER A 69 -12.06 4.48 21.55
CA SER A 69 -13.17 4.26 20.61
C SER A 69 -13.26 2.83 20.09
N GLN A 70 -12.16 2.05 20.18
CA GLN A 70 -12.04 0.71 19.60
C GLN A 70 -12.32 0.70 18.08
N MET A 71 -11.95 1.77 17.38
CA MET A 71 -12.15 1.94 15.94
C MET A 71 -10.86 1.67 15.14
N SER A 72 -11.00 1.51 13.83
CA SER A 72 -9.86 1.67 12.90
C SER A 72 -9.33 3.11 12.92
N LEU A 73 -8.10 3.31 12.43
CA LEU A 73 -7.55 4.67 12.34
C LEU A 73 -8.38 5.53 11.39
N ALA A 74 -8.82 4.96 10.26
CA ALA A 74 -9.62 5.66 9.26
C ALA A 74 -10.91 6.21 9.86
N GLU A 75 -11.66 5.39 10.60
CA GLU A 75 -12.86 5.81 11.31
C GLU A 75 -12.56 6.91 12.34
N TYR A 76 -11.40 6.83 13.01
CA TYR A 76 -11.02 7.77 14.06
C TYR A 76 -10.57 9.14 13.53
N ILE A 77 -9.80 9.21 12.44
CA ILE A 77 -9.28 10.48 11.90
C ILE A 77 -10.18 11.14 10.84
N GLY A 78 -11.30 10.49 10.50
CA GLY A 78 -12.24 10.93 9.46
C GLY A 78 -12.11 10.06 8.20
N PRO A 79 -13.01 9.07 8.01
CA PRO A 79 -12.87 8.11 6.93
C PRO A 79 -13.29 8.69 5.59
N SER A 80 -12.63 8.23 4.53
CA SER A 80 -12.95 8.53 3.13
C SER A 80 -13.31 7.26 2.37
N HIS A 81 -13.97 7.44 1.22
CA HIS A 81 -14.22 6.33 0.30
C HIS A 81 -12.94 6.00 -0.46
N LEU A 82 -12.60 4.72 -0.54
CA LEU A 82 -11.45 4.19 -1.27
C LEU A 82 -11.43 4.67 -2.73
N VAL A 83 -10.26 5.10 -3.19
CA VAL A 83 -9.95 5.20 -4.63
C VAL A 83 -8.84 4.20 -5.00
N TRP A 84 -7.82 4.06 -4.16
CA TRP A 84 -6.64 3.22 -4.40
C TRP A 84 -6.38 2.24 -3.28
N PHE A 85 -6.17 0.98 -3.60
CA PHE A 85 -5.80 -0.02 -2.60
C PHE A 85 -4.28 -0.02 -2.42
N ALA A 86 -3.76 0.08 -1.19
CA ALA A 86 -2.33 0.03 -0.93
C ALA A 86 -1.92 -1.32 -0.33
N SER A 87 -1.20 -2.10 -1.14
CA SER A 87 -0.56 -3.36 -0.72
C SER A 87 0.86 -3.07 -0.26
N HIS A 88 1.20 -3.43 0.98
CA HIS A 88 2.53 -3.15 1.54
C HIS A 88 2.95 -4.18 2.60
N PHE A 89 4.27 -4.31 2.79
CA PHE A 89 4.81 -5.06 3.91
C PHE A 89 4.91 -4.19 5.17
N TRP A 90 4.47 -4.70 6.32
CA TRP A 90 4.54 -3.98 7.60
C TRP A 90 5.95 -3.79 8.14
N GLY A 91 6.92 -4.58 7.68
CA GLY A 91 8.33 -4.39 8.01
C GLY A 91 9.01 -3.28 7.22
N THR A 92 8.39 -2.80 6.14
CA THR A 92 8.87 -1.61 5.41
C THR A 92 8.76 -0.38 6.31
N GLU A 93 9.77 0.50 6.22
CA GLU A 93 9.82 1.75 6.97
C GLU A 93 8.58 2.61 6.68
N PHE A 94 7.98 3.21 7.71
CA PHE A 94 6.75 3.97 7.51
C PHE A 94 6.96 5.18 6.58
N ARG A 95 8.12 5.84 6.67
CA ARG A 95 8.50 6.93 5.76
C ARG A 95 8.47 6.50 4.29
N HIS A 96 8.90 5.27 3.97
CA HIS A 96 8.88 4.74 2.60
C HIS A 96 7.44 4.54 2.10
N VAL A 97 6.53 4.09 2.97
CA VAL A 97 5.11 3.97 2.65
C VAL A 97 4.51 5.35 2.35
N CYS A 98 4.77 6.33 3.22
CA CYS A 98 4.31 7.71 3.04
C CYS A 98 4.85 8.33 1.75
N SER A 99 6.16 8.24 1.49
CA SER A 99 6.76 8.77 0.26
C SER A 99 6.21 8.08 -0.98
N SER A 100 6.09 6.76 -0.99
CA SER A 100 5.54 6.03 -2.13
C SER A 100 4.09 6.44 -2.45
N ILE A 101 3.24 6.59 -1.44
CA ILE A 101 1.86 7.06 -1.61
C ILE A 101 1.83 8.52 -2.08
N GLN A 102 2.67 9.39 -1.54
CA GLN A 102 2.74 10.79 -1.96
C GLN A 102 3.18 10.91 -3.43
N ARG A 103 4.20 10.15 -3.84
CA ARG A 103 4.67 10.11 -5.24
C ARG A 103 3.58 9.62 -6.19
N HIS A 104 2.83 8.59 -5.79
CA HIS A 104 1.70 8.10 -6.55
C HIS A 104 0.58 9.16 -6.64
N ALA A 105 0.20 9.78 -5.52
CA ALA A 105 -0.85 10.79 -5.49
C ALA A 105 -0.52 12.00 -6.39
N GLN A 106 0.73 12.46 -6.39
CA GLN A 106 1.23 13.53 -7.26
C GLN A 106 1.21 13.17 -8.75
N MET A 107 1.29 11.87 -9.08
CA MET A 107 1.18 11.41 -10.45
C MET A 107 -0.28 11.38 -10.92
N VAL A 108 -1.21 11.01 -10.04
CA VAL A 108 -2.62 10.83 -10.40
C VAL A 108 -3.37 12.15 -10.57
N GLY A 109 -3.03 13.20 -9.82
CA GLY A 109 -3.71 14.49 -9.97
C GLY A 109 -3.10 15.64 -9.17
N GLU A 110 -3.55 16.86 -9.50
CA GLU A 110 -3.10 18.10 -8.86
C GLU A 110 -3.50 18.16 -7.38
N ASP A 111 -4.71 17.70 -7.04
CA ASP A 111 -5.15 17.52 -5.67
C ASP A 111 -4.66 16.17 -5.11
N CYS A 112 -3.34 16.08 -4.95
CA CYS A 112 -2.67 14.89 -4.44
C CYS A 112 -3.06 14.58 -2.98
N ALA A 113 -3.35 15.60 -2.17
CA ALA A 113 -3.66 15.44 -0.76
C ALA A 113 -5.02 14.76 -0.52
N SER A 114 -5.99 14.94 -1.42
CA SER A 114 -7.31 14.31 -1.31
C SER A 114 -7.39 12.89 -1.87
N GLN A 115 -6.37 12.43 -2.59
CA GLN A 115 -6.32 11.05 -3.10
C GLN A 115 -6.45 10.06 -1.94
N SER A 116 -7.40 9.13 -2.06
CA SER A 116 -7.81 8.24 -0.98
C SER A 116 -7.25 6.84 -1.15
N TYR A 117 -6.67 6.32 -0.07
CA TYR A 117 -5.98 5.04 0.00
C TYR A 117 -6.52 4.17 1.10
N TRP A 118 -6.85 2.93 0.77
CA TRP A 118 -7.10 1.90 1.77
C TRP A 118 -5.78 1.22 2.11
N ILE A 119 -5.36 1.35 3.36
CA ILE A 119 -4.07 0.87 3.85
C ILE A 119 -4.38 -0.02 5.04
N CYS A 120 -4.00 -1.29 5.00
CA CYS A 120 -4.47 -2.28 5.96
C CYS A 120 -4.23 -1.86 7.44
N SER A 121 -3.10 -1.23 7.77
CA SER A 121 -2.82 -0.72 9.12
C SER A 121 -3.75 0.41 9.59
N CYS A 122 -4.32 1.17 8.66
CA CYS A 122 -5.21 2.30 8.94
C CYS A 122 -6.68 1.89 8.87
N SER A 123 -7.01 0.97 7.96
CA SER A 123 -8.36 0.60 7.58
C SER A 123 -8.92 -0.59 8.37
N ILE A 124 -8.06 -1.54 8.75
CA ILE A 124 -8.43 -2.65 9.62
C ILE A 124 -8.55 -2.14 11.05
N ASN A 125 -9.61 -2.55 11.74
CA ASN A 125 -9.71 -2.33 13.18
C ASN A 125 -8.63 -3.13 13.92
N GLN A 126 -7.58 -2.44 14.38
CA GLN A 126 -6.41 -3.05 15.04
C GLN A 126 -6.72 -3.66 16.41
N HIS A 127 -7.91 -3.40 16.97
CA HIS A 127 -8.39 -4.02 18.20
C HIS A 127 -9.17 -5.31 17.93
N ARG A 128 -9.60 -5.54 16.68
CA ARG A 128 -10.44 -6.69 16.27
C ARG A 128 -9.95 -7.36 14.99
N VAL A 129 -8.62 -7.46 14.83
CA VAL A 129 -7.98 -7.99 13.60
C VAL A 129 -8.53 -9.36 13.19
N ARG A 130 -8.86 -10.23 14.15
CA ARG A 130 -9.44 -11.55 13.85
C ARG A 130 -10.77 -11.45 13.11
N GLU A 131 -11.64 -10.51 13.47
CA GLU A 131 -12.94 -10.30 12.81
C GLU A 131 -12.79 -9.69 11.40
N GLU A 132 -11.65 -9.06 11.13
CA GLU A 132 -11.36 -8.31 9.90
C GLU A 132 -10.65 -9.17 8.84
N VAL A 133 -9.85 -10.16 9.29
CA VAL A 133 -9.01 -11.03 8.46
C VAL A 133 -9.53 -12.46 8.44
N ASN A 134 -10.13 -12.94 9.53
CA ASN A 134 -10.55 -14.33 9.71
C ASN A 134 -12.08 -14.46 9.79
N SER A 135 -12.69 -14.38 8.61
CA SER A 135 -13.98 -14.97 8.32
C SER A 135 -13.74 -16.32 7.65
N ALA A 136 -14.57 -17.32 7.94
CA ALA A 136 -14.49 -18.66 7.32
C ALA A 136 -14.44 -18.61 5.77
N ASP A 137 -14.88 -17.50 5.19
CA ASP A 137 -14.63 -17.12 3.80
C ASP A 137 -13.73 -15.87 3.73
N TYR A 138 -12.56 -15.96 3.07
CA TYR A 138 -11.66 -14.84 2.83
C TYR A 138 -12.34 -13.68 2.07
N ARG A 139 -13.44 -13.95 1.35
CA ARG A 139 -14.22 -12.93 0.61
C ARG A 139 -14.97 -11.97 1.53
N GLU A 140 -15.14 -12.31 2.78
CA GLU A 140 -15.74 -11.42 3.77
C GLU A 140 -14.70 -10.55 4.49
N SER A 141 -13.41 -10.77 4.24
CA SER A 141 -12.34 -9.98 4.83
C SER A 141 -12.39 -8.52 4.37
N SER A 142 -11.94 -7.61 5.23
CA SER A 142 -12.02 -6.17 4.96
C SER A 142 -11.18 -5.74 3.75
N PHE A 143 -10.02 -6.36 3.53
CA PHE A 143 -9.18 -6.06 2.38
C PHE A 143 -9.78 -6.60 1.08
N TYR A 144 -10.41 -7.79 1.08
CA TYR A 144 -11.10 -8.29 -0.12
C TYR A 144 -12.28 -7.37 -0.48
N LEU A 145 -13.11 -7.02 0.51
CA LEU A 145 -14.25 -6.11 0.30
C LEU A 145 -13.81 -4.75 -0.24
N ALA A 146 -12.70 -4.20 0.24
CA ALA A 146 -12.13 -2.96 -0.28
C ALA A 146 -11.63 -3.12 -1.72
N LEU A 147 -10.74 -4.08 -1.98
CA LEU A 147 -10.09 -4.27 -3.27
C LEU A 147 -11.09 -4.59 -4.39
N ARG A 148 -12.11 -5.40 -4.08
CA ARG A 148 -13.16 -5.82 -5.02
C ARG A 148 -14.29 -4.80 -5.17
N SER A 149 -14.32 -3.73 -4.36
CA SER A 149 -15.33 -2.69 -4.48
C SER A 149 -15.26 -1.99 -5.85
N ALA A 150 -16.41 -1.48 -6.32
CA ALA A 150 -16.51 -0.82 -7.62
C ALA A 150 -15.71 0.49 -7.70
N GLY A 151 -15.50 1.17 -6.57
CA GLY A 151 -14.74 2.43 -6.51
C GLY A 151 -13.22 2.27 -6.57
N CYS A 152 -12.70 1.04 -6.40
CA CYS A 152 -11.27 0.76 -6.45
C CYS A 152 -10.73 0.90 -7.88
N LYS A 153 -9.89 1.91 -8.13
CA LYS A 153 -9.26 2.15 -9.44
C LYS A 153 -8.04 1.30 -9.69
N GLY A 154 -7.36 0.80 -8.66
CA GLY A 154 -6.14 0.04 -8.83
C GLY A 154 -5.48 -0.30 -7.51
N THR A 155 -4.39 -1.06 -7.61
CA THR A 155 -3.61 -1.52 -6.48
C THR A 155 -2.22 -0.90 -6.53
N CYS A 156 -1.94 0.00 -5.60
CA CYS A 156 -0.61 0.52 -5.30
C CYS A 156 0.19 -0.55 -4.54
N ILE A 157 1.08 -1.26 -5.24
CA ILE A 157 2.07 -2.15 -4.63
C ILE A 157 3.23 -1.29 -4.13
N ILE A 158 3.26 -1.01 -2.83
CA ILE A 158 4.30 -0.19 -2.19
C ILE A 158 5.57 -1.02 -2.04
N ILE A 159 6.52 -0.84 -2.95
CA ILE A 159 7.64 -1.75 -3.14
C ILE A 159 8.99 -1.04 -2.92
N ASP A 160 9.93 -1.78 -2.35
CA ASP A 160 11.34 -1.39 -2.20
C ASP A 160 12.20 -2.14 -3.22
N GLU A 161 13.49 -1.80 -3.30
CA GLU A 161 14.46 -2.41 -4.20
C GLU A 161 14.61 -3.93 -3.99
N GLN A 162 14.20 -4.44 -2.82
CA GLN A 162 14.25 -5.86 -2.45
C GLN A 162 12.93 -6.59 -2.69
N ALA A 163 11.92 -5.91 -3.23
CA ALA A 163 10.58 -6.42 -3.45
C ALA A 163 9.97 -7.11 -2.22
N LEU A 164 10.22 -6.60 -1.01
CA LEU A 164 9.79 -7.25 0.23
C LEU A 164 8.28 -7.58 0.30
N PRO A 165 7.35 -6.72 -0.17
CA PRO A 165 5.93 -7.08 -0.20
C PRO A 165 5.66 -8.39 -0.96
N LEU A 166 6.34 -8.62 -2.08
CA LEU A 166 6.14 -9.82 -2.91
C LEU A 166 6.75 -11.09 -2.29
N LYS A 167 7.35 -10.98 -1.10
CA LYS A 167 7.80 -12.12 -0.27
C LYS A 167 6.80 -12.44 0.85
N ARG A 168 5.64 -11.76 0.89
CA ARG A 168 4.60 -11.94 1.92
C ARG A 168 3.31 -12.47 1.28
N SER A 169 2.79 -13.58 1.82
CA SER A 169 1.63 -14.25 1.22
C SER A 169 0.41 -13.33 1.13
N TRP A 170 0.13 -12.51 2.15
CA TRP A 170 -0.99 -11.57 2.10
C TRP A 170 -0.88 -10.51 0.99
N CYS A 171 0.33 -10.00 0.70
CA CYS A 171 0.54 -9.13 -0.45
C CYS A 171 0.40 -9.89 -1.79
N LEU A 172 0.74 -11.19 -1.81
CA LEU A 172 0.46 -12.03 -2.99
C LEU A 172 -1.02 -12.24 -3.21
N PHE A 173 -1.80 -12.43 -2.15
CA PHE A 173 -3.24 -12.48 -2.25
C PHE A 173 -3.79 -11.20 -2.88
N GLU A 174 -3.35 -10.03 -2.41
CA GLU A 174 -3.76 -8.73 -2.96
C GLU A 174 -3.36 -8.58 -4.44
N LEU A 175 -2.16 -9.02 -4.81
CA LEU A 175 -1.71 -9.07 -6.20
C LEU A 175 -2.56 -10.03 -7.06
N LEU A 176 -2.86 -11.22 -6.54
CA LEU A 176 -3.71 -12.22 -7.20
C LEU A 176 -5.10 -11.64 -7.48
N GLN A 177 -5.74 -11.06 -6.47
CA GLN A 177 -7.05 -10.43 -6.63
C GLN A 177 -7.02 -9.28 -7.65
N THR A 178 -5.93 -8.50 -7.67
CA THR A 178 -5.71 -7.45 -8.68
C THR A 178 -5.67 -8.06 -10.09
N MET A 179 -4.94 -9.15 -10.28
CA MET A 179 -4.85 -9.85 -11.56
C MET A 179 -6.18 -10.44 -12.01
N GLU A 180 -6.99 -10.96 -11.08
CA GLU A 180 -8.33 -11.47 -11.40
C GLU A 180 -9.25 -10.35 -11.88
N ILE A 181 -9.24 -9.18 -11.22
CA ILE A 181 -10.03 -8.01 -11.67
C ILE A 181 -9.61 -7.55 -13.08
N GLU A 182 -8.30 -7.56 -13.38
CA GLU A 182 -7.80 -7.24 -14.72
C GLU A 182 -8.32 -8.24 -15.77
N ARG A 183 -8.35 -9.54 -15.45
CA ARG A 183 -8.89 -10.59 -16.34
C ARG A 183 -10.40 -10.48 -16.55
N GLU A 184 -11.12 -10.04 -15.52
CA GLU A 184 -12.57 -9.75 -15.59
C GLU A 184 -12.88 -8.53 -16.48
N GLY A 185 -11.87 -7.73 -16.85
CA GLY A 185 -12.04 -6.59 -17.76
C GLY A 185 -12.82 -5.43 -17.13
N ARG A 186 -12.72 -5.24 -15.81
CA ARG A 186 -13.43 -4.16 -15.10
C ARG A 186 -13.05 -2.79 -15.68
N ARG A 187 -14.03 -2.09 -16.25
CA ARG A 187 -13.82 -0.77 -16.85
C ARG A 187 -13.28 0.22 -15.82
N GLY A 188 -12.21 0.92 -16.19
CA GLY A 188 -11.59 1.95 -15.34
C GLY A 188 -10.69 1.41 -14.24
N PHE A 189 -10.43 0.10 -14.20
CA PHE A 189 -9.42 -0.48 -13.33
C PHE A 189 -8.04 -0.43 -14.00
N GLU A 190 -7.09 0.20 -13.34
CA GLU A 190 -5.71 0.41 -13.80
C GLU A 190 -4.76 -0.74 -13.43
N GLY A 191 -5.23 -1.71 -12.65
CA GLY A 191 -4.43 -2.88 -12.30
C GLY A 191 -3.38 -2.60 -11.22
N ALA A 192 -2.25 -3.29 -11.33
CA ALA A 192 -1.13 -3.16 -10.39
C ALA A 192 -0.20 -2.00 -10.77
N VAL A 193 -0.03 -1.06 -9.83
CA VAL A 193 0.87 0.09 -9.94
C VAL A 193 1.98 -0.06 -8.91
N PHE A 194 3.24 -0.14 -9.37
CA PHE A 194 4.41 -0.33 -8.50
C PHE A 194 4.93 1.03 -8.03
N CYS A 195 4.71 1.32 -6.75
CA CYS A 195 5.02 2.61 -6.14
C CYS A 195 6.26 2.49 -5.27
N THR A 196 7.25 3.34 -5.53
CA THR A 196 8.50 3.43 -4.76
C THR A 196 8.63 4.83 -4.15
N SER A 197 9.52 5.00 -3.19
CA SER A 197 9.79 6.30 -2.57
C SER A 197 10.36 7.33 -3.55
N THR A 198 10.95 6.88 -4.66
CA THR A 198 11.51 7.74 -5.72
C THR A 198 10.50 8.08 -6.82
N GLY A 199 9.44 7.28 -6.96
CA GLY A 199 8.42 7.46 -7.99
C GLY A 199 7.66 6.19 -8.35
N VAL A 200 6.78 6.31 -9.33
CA VAL A 200 5.97 5.18 -9.83
C VAL A 200 6.68 4.55 -11.03
N LEU A 201 6.92 3.24 -10.95
CA LEU A 201 7.66 2.50 -11.97
C LEU A 201 6.89 2.44 -13.28
N ASN A 202 5.57 2.20 -13.22
CA ASN A 202 4.72 2.05 -14.40
C ASN A 202 4.71 3.29 -15.31
N SER A 203 4.96 4.48 -14.76
CA SER A 203 5.01 5.75 -15.50
C SER A 203 6.43 6.21 -15.82
N GLY A 204 7.44 5.40 -15.51
CA GLY A 204 8.85 5.75 -15.69
C GLY A 204 9.34 6.88 -14.78
N ARG A 205 8.59 7.21 -13.72
CA ARG A 205 8.93 8.30 -12.78
C ARG A 205 9.81 7.85 -11.61
N ALA A 206 9.96 6.54 -11.41
CA ALA A 206 10.91 6.01 -10.43
C ALA A 206 12.37 6.26 -10.88
N SER A 207 13.30 6.32 -9.93
CA SER A 207 14.72 6.51 -10.28
C SER A 207 15.22 5.33 -11.13
N VAL A 208 16.20 5.59 -12.02
CA VAL A 208 16.81 4.52 -12.85
C VAL A 208 17.45 3.45 -11.97
N GLU A 209 18.11 3.85 -10.87
CA GLU A 209 18.74 2.92 -9.93
C GLU A 209 17.71 2.00 -9.26
N THR A 210 16.65 2.57 -8.66
CA THR A 210 15.56 1.81 -8.05
C THR A 210 14.90 0.88 -9.07
N SER A 211 14.67 1.36 -10.30
CA SER A 211 14.08 0.58 -11.38
C SER A 211 14.95 -0.63 -11.73
N MET A 212 16.26 -0.43 -11.90
CA MET A 212 17.20 -1.50 -12.21
C MET A 212 17.35 -2.51 -11.07
N ALA A 213 17.44 -2.04 -9.82
CA ALA A 213 17.53 -2.90 -8.65
C ALA A 213 16.29 -3.79 -8.52
N LEU A 214 15.10 -3.19 -8.65
CA LEU A 214 13.84 -3.91 -8.61
C LEU A 214 13.71 -4.90 -9.77
N GLY A 215 14.07 -4.50 -11.00
CA GLY A 215 14.07 -5.38 -12.16
C GLY A 215 14.94 -6.62 -11.96
N ARG A 216 16.15 -6.45 -11.41
CA ARG A 216 17.04 -7.57 -11.06
C ARG A 216 16.44 -8.47 -9.99
N CYS A 217 15.89 -7.88 -8.92
CA CYS A 217 15.28 -8.66 -7.84
C CYS A 217 14.11 -9.52 -8.37
N LEU A 218 13.24 -8.93 -9.19
CA LEU A 218 12.04 -9.59 -9.71
C LEU A 218 12.32 -10.60 -10.82
N ALA A 219 13.46 -10.48 -11.52
CA ALA A 219 13.89 -11.50 -12.47
C ALA A 219 14.13 -12.86 -11.79
N SER A 220 14.71 -12.86 -10.59
CA SER A 220 14.99 -14.07 -9.81
C SER A 220 13.92 -14.43 -8.77
N LEU A 221 13.03 -13.50 -8.42
CA LEU A 221 11.99 -13.74 -7.41
C LEU A 221 11.05 -14.87 -7.87
N ARG A 222 10.64 -15.68 -6.89
CA ARG A 222 9.67 -16.78 -7.02
C ARG A 222 8.58 -16.56 -5.99
N LEU A 223 7.35 -16.30 -6.43
CA LEU A 223 6.23 -15.96 -5.55
C LEU A 223 5.83 -17.11 -4.61
N GLU A 224 6.04 -18.36 -5.00
CA GLU A 224 5.80 -19.54 -4.15
C GLU A 224 6.59 -19.53 -2.82
N ASN A 225 7.71 -18.80 -2.79
CA ASN A 225 8.56 -18.64 -1.60
C ASN A 225 8.04 -17.59 -0.62
N ALA A 226 6.90 -16.96 -0.91
CA ALA A 226 6.31 -16.00 0.01
C ALA A 226 5.86 -16.66 1.32
N THR A 227 5.99 -15.90 2.41
CA THR A 227 5.75 -16.36 3.78
C THR A 227 4.59 -15.65 4.44
N ALA A 228 3.89 -16.37 5.32
CA ALA A 228 2.87 -15.84 6.21
C ALA A 228 3.27 -16.13 7.66
N THR A 229 2.81 -15.30 8.59
CA THR A 229 2.99 -15.57 10.02
C THR A 229 2.12 -16.75 10.47
N VAL A 230 0.96 -16.92 9.83
CA VAL A 230 0.03 -18.03 10.04
C VAL A 230 0.14 -18.96 8.84
N GLU A 231 0.55 -20.20 9.08
CA GLU A 231 0.77 -21.18 8.02
C GLU A 231 -0.51 -21.54 7.25
N GLU A 232 -1.65 -21.51 7.93
CA GLU A 232 -2.96 -21.72 7.31
C GLU A 232 -3.29 -20.66 6.26
N ASP A 233 -2.97 -19.38 6.53
CA ASP A 233 -3.12 -18.29 5.55
C ASP A 233 -2.26 -18.56 4.31
N LYS A 234 -1.00 -19.01 4.49
CA LYS A 234 -0.13 -19.34 3.36
C LYS A 234 -0.76 -20.45 2.51
N ARG A 235 -1.18 -21.55 3.13
CA ARG A 235 -1.78 -22.69 2.40
C ARG A 235 -3.04 -22.28 1.65
N MET A 236 -3.89 -21.47 2.27
CA MET A 236 -5.09 -20.93 1.63
C MET A 236 -4.72 -20.09 0.40
N ILE A 237 -3.76 -19.18 0.53
CA ILE A 237 -3.34 -18.29 -0.57
C ILE A 237 -2.64 -19.06 -1.69
N ASP A 238 -1.78 -20.01 -1.36
CA ASP A 238 -1.12 -20.88 -2.34
C ASP A 238 -2.18 -21.69 -3.12
N CYS A 239 -3.18 -22.24 -2.45
CA CYS A 239 -4.31 -22.93 -3.09
C CYS A 239 -5.11 -21.99 -4.01
N LEU A 240 -5.34 -20.73 -3.62
CA LEU A 240 -6.00 -19.75 -4.48
C LEU A 240 -5.19 -19.43 -5.75
N VAL A 241 -3.85 -19.36 -5.64
CA VAL A 241 -2.99 -19.18 -6.82
C VAL A 241 -3.13 -20.35 -7.78
N ASP A 242 -3.15 -21.58 -7.27
CA ASP A 242 -3.35 -22.78 -8.08
C ASP A 242 -4.73 -22.79 -8.75
N CYS A 243 -5.80 -22.51 -7.99
CA CYS A 243 -7.17 -22.53 -8.50
C CYS A 243 -7.49 -21.39 -9.48
N SER A 244 -7.07 -20.16 -9.20
CA SER A 244 -7.45 -18.98 -10.01
C SER A 244 -6.52 -18.75 -11.20
N MET A 245 -5.22 -18.89 -11.01
CA MET A 245 -4.20 -18.56 -12.02
C MET A 245 -3.64 -19.79 -12.75
N GLY A 246 -3.98 -21.00 -12.31
CA GLY A 246 -3.34 -22.23 -12.80
C GLY A 246 -1.92 -22.41 -12.26
N GLY A 247 -1.64 -21.82 -11.10
CA GLY A 247 -0.40 -22.01 -10.35
C GLY A 247 0.63 -20.87 -10.43
N PHE A 248 1.65 -20.99 -9.58
CA PHE A 248 2.67 -19.94 -9.39
C PHE A 248 3.46 -19.61 -10.65
N ASP A 249 3.67 -20.55 -11.56
CA ASP A 249 4.38 -20.26 -12.81
C ASP A 249 3.63 -19.24 -13.69
N ALA A 250 2.29 -19.34 -13.76
CA ALA A 250 1.47 -18.37 -14.48
C ALA A 250 1.50 -17.00 -13.80
N MET A 251 1.38 -16.96 -12.47
CA MET A 251 1.45 -15.72 -11.70
C MET A 251 2.82 -15.04 -11.80
N ASN A 252 3.92 -15.80 -11.71
CA ASN A 252 5.29 -15.31 -11.90
C ASN A 252 5.48 -14.71 -13.31
N ARG A 253 5.00 -15.39 -14.37
CA ARG A 253 5.05 -14.84 -15.75
C ARG A 253 4.26 -13.54 -15.87
N SER A 254 3.06 -13.50 -15.28
CA SER A 254 2.18 -12.34 -15.27
C SER A 254 2.84 -11.13 -14.58
N LEU A 255 3.48 -11.34 -13.43
CA LEU A 255 4.26 -10.31 -12.73
C LEU A 255 5.44 -9.82 -13.57
N ARG A 256 6.27 -10.75 -14.09
CA ARG A 256 7.45 -10.38 -14.90
C ARG A 256 7.08 -9.60 -16.16
N SER A 257 5.96 -9.91 -16.78
CA SER A 257 5.43 -9.16 -17.93
C SER A 257 5.16 -7.69 -17.55
N ARG A 258 4.44 -7.44 -16.44
CA ARG A 258 4.15 -6.08 -15.95
C ARG A 258 5.43 -5.29 -15.62
N ILE A 259 6.38 -5.95 -14.96
CA ILE A 259 7.66 -5.33 -14.62
C ILE A 259 8.46 -5.01 -15.88
N SER A 260 8.47 -5.90 -16.87
CA SER A 260 9.13 -5.63 -18.16
C SER A 260 8.57 -4.38 -18.85
N VAL A 261 7.23 -4.23 -18.87
CA VAL A 261 6.57 -3.04 -19.41
C VAL A 261 6.96 -1.77 -18.62
N ALA A 262 6.94 -1.84 -17.29
CA ALA A 262 7.28 -0.71 -16.43
C ALA A 262 8.78 -0.29 -16.55
N LEU A 263 9.68 -1.26 -16.68
CA LEU A 263 11.11 -1.01 -16.94
C LEU A 263 11.34 -0.37 -18.30
N LYS A 264 10.56 -0.77 -19.32
CA LYS A 264 10.61 -0.14 -20.64
C LYS A 264 10.22 1.33 -20.57
N ALA A 265 9.12 1.65 -19.89
CA ALA A 265 8.70 3.04 -19.67
C ALA A 265 9.76 3.87 -18.92
N SER A 266 10.41 3.27 -17.91
CA SER A 266 11.51 3.91 -17.17
C SER A 266 12.72 4.19 -18.06
N LYS A 267 13.09 3.24 -18.93
CA LYS A 267 14.17 3.41 -19.91
C LYS A 267 13.85 4.53 -20.91
N GLU A 268 12.67 4.51 -21.50
CA GLU A 268 12.24 5.51 -22.49
C GLU A 268 12.27 6.92 -21.89
N LYS A 269 11.76 7.08 -20.66
CA LYS A 269 11.78 8.36 -19.96
C LYS A 269 13.20 8.86 -19.67
N ALA A 270 14.06 7.97 -19.16
CA ALA A 270 15.45 8.33 -18.86
C ALA A 270 16.22 8.75 -20.13
N THR A 271 16.07 8.02 -21.23
CA THR A 271 16.68 8.37 -22.53
C THR A 271 16.21 9.75 -22.99
N HIS A 272 14.91 10.02 -22.94
CA HIS A 272 14.36 11.32 -23.32
C HIS A 272 14.92 12.47 -22.46
N ASP A 273 15.05 12.27 -21.15
CA ASP A 273 15.58 13.30 -20.25
C ASP A 273 17.06 13.61 -20.52
N PHE A 274 17.86 12.59 -20.87
CA PHE A 274 19.24 12.78 -21.32
C PHE A 274 19.32 13.56 -22.64
N GLU A 275 18.50 13.21 -23.63
CA GLU A 275 18.46 13.90 -24.92
C GLU A 275 18.09 15.39 -24.76
N LEU A 276 17.11 15.70 -23.90
CA LEU A 276 16.74 17.09 -23.60
C LEU A 276 17.89 17.86 -22.93
N LEU A 277 18.60 17.22 -21.99
CA LEU A 277 19.72 17.83 -21.32
C LEU A 277 20.89 18.09 -22.28
N GLU A 278 21.19 17.14 -23.18
CA GLU A 278 22.20 17.33 -24.22
C GLU A 278 21.85 18.49 -25.15
N GLN A 279 20.59 18.63 -25.55
CA GLN A 279 20.11 19.76 -26.35
C GLN A 279 20.28 21.09 -25.60
N GLN A 280 20.01 21.13 -24.30
CA GLN A 280 20.17 22.34 -23.49
C GLN A 280 21.63 22.73 -23.26
N LEU A 281 22.53 21.74 -23.17
CA LEU A 281 23.97 21.98 -22.98
C LEU A 281 24.68 22.35 -24.28
N THR A 282 24.07 22.07 -25.43
CA THR A 282 24.62 22.35 -26.77
C THR A 282 23.99 23.56 -27.45
N ALA A 283 22.95 24.15 -26.84
CA ALA A 283 22.30 25.40 -27.25
C ALA A 283 23.01 26.63 -26.68
#